data_AF-A0A8J7UPH4-F1
#
_entry.id   AF-A0A8J7UPH4-F1
#
_cell.length_a   1.000
_cell.length_b   1.000
_cell.length_c   1.000
_cell.angle_alpha   90.00
_cell.angle_beta   90.00
_cell.angle_gamma   90.00
#
_symmetry.space_group_name_H-M   'P 1'
#
loop_
_entity.id
_entity.type
_entity.pdbx_description
1 polymer ?
#
loop_
_entity_poly.entity_id
_entity_poly.type
_entity_poly.pdbx_seq_one_letter_code
_entity_poly.pdbx_strand_id
1 'polypeptide(L)'
;MPARVFHDTPMEHADYAPSLTAGLEEALARGDTETIQAALHDLLLYKAVHPLAPADLDIVVTVLDRGGRAARTALQIVHASVTRQGTLPADREAALVRLRGVLEDAGEDRTAVRHALHLLAILGDGRAVIEHLVAAGNAVQKDVYLSPVLAAALIRYDADLADLQMGLSRRAADEVGVIREYARDPRAYEARARRMQDDEVEVL
;
A
#
# COMPACT_ATOMS: atom_id res chain seq x y z
N MET A 1 -38.15 33.48 -47.98
CA MET A 1 -37.49 32.24 -47.51
C MET A 1 -37.05 32.45 -46.07
N PRO A 2 -37.60 31.74 -45.07
CA PRO A 2 -37.12 31.88 -43.70
C PRO A 2 -35.91 30.97 -43.47
N ALA A 3 -34.90 31.52 -42.80
CA ALA A 3 -33.68 30.84 -42.39
C ALA A 3 -34.00 29.74 -41.37
N ARG A 4 -33.53 28.52 -41.63
CA ARG A 4 -33.56 27.42 -40.66
C ARG A 4 -32.55 27.74 -39.55
N VAL A 5 -33.06 28.00 -38.35
CA VAL A 5 -32.27 27.99 -37.12
C VAL A 5 -31.91 26.54 -36.84
N PHE A 6 -30.62 26.20 -36.96
CA PHE A 6 -30.10 24.95 -36.45
C PHE A 6 -30.10 25.07 -34.92
N HIS A 7 -30.95 24.28 -34.27
CA HIS A 7 -30.76 23.99 -32.85
C HIS A 7 -29.52 23.11 -32.74
N ASP A 8 -28.39 23.73 -32.37
CA ASP A 8 -27.29 23.01 -31.73
C ASP A 8 -27.89 22.35 -30.48
N THR A 9 -28.16 21.07 -30.62
CA THR A 9 -28.46 20.22 -29.48
C THR A 9 -27.09 19.95 -28.87
N PRO A 10 -26.78 20.42 -27.65
CA PRO A 10 -25.52 20.05 -27.03
C PRO A 10 -25.53 18.53 -26.90
N MET A 11 -24.56 17.88 -27.54
CA MET A 11 -24.27 16.47 -27.25
C MET A 11 -23.95 16.38 -25.77
N GLU A 12 -24.88 15.83 -25.00
CA GLU A 12 -24.57 15.18 -23.74
C GLU A 12 -23.63 14.00 -24.04
N HIS A 13 -22.34 14.28 -24.17
CA HIS A 13 -21.31 13.29 -23.89
C HIS A 13 -21.21 13.16 -22.37
N ALA A 14 -22.25 12.62 -21.75
CA ALA A 14 -22.16 12.05 -20.43
C ALA A 14 -21.29 10.78 -20.55
N ASP A 15 -20.01 10.94 -20.23
CA ASP A 15 -19.22 10.00 -19.45
C ASP A 15 -19.61 8.52 -19.56
N TYR A 16 -19.23 7.88 -20.67
CA TYR A 16 -19.01 6.43 -20.70
C TYR A 16 -17.52 6.19 -20.89
N ALA A 17 -16.71 6.58 -19.91
CA ALA A 17 -15.44 5.91 -19.75
C ALA A 17 -15.80 4.47 -19.35
N PRO A 18 -15.50 3.45 -20.19
CA PRO A 18 -15.76 2.07 -19.79
C PRO A 18 -15.06 1.82 -18.45
N SER A 19 -15.78 1.22 -17.49
CA SER A 19 -15.19 0.82 -16.22
C SER A 19 -13.91 0.05 -16.52
N LEU A 20 -12.78 0.55 -16.01
CA LEU A 20 -11.47 -0.07 -16.22
C LEU A 20 -11.43 -1.46 -15.59
N THR A 21 -12.35 -1.73 -14.66
CA THR A 21 -12.48 -2.98 -13.92
C THR A 21 -13.57 -3.92 -14.44
N ALA A 22 -14.35 -3.56 -15.47
CA ALA A 22 -15.44 -4.41 -15.99
C ALA A 22 -14.98 -5.83 -16.37
N GLY A 23 -13.83 -5.96 -17.03
CA GLY A 23 -13.25 -7.26 -17.36
C GLY A 23 -12.78 -8.05 -16.12
N LEU A 24 -12.33 -7.36 -15.07
CA LEU A 24 -11.97 -7.98 -13.80
C LEU A 24 -13.20 -8.47 -13.04
N GLU A 25 -14.28 -7.69 -13.01
CA GLU A 25 -15.56 -8.07 -12.39
C GLU A 25 -16.14 -9.34 -13.02
N GLU A 26 -16.17 -9.39 -14.35
CA GLU A 26 -16.64 -10.57 -15.09
C GLU A 26 -15.77 -11.81 -14.81
N ALA A 27 -14.44 -11.64 -14.75
CA ALA A 27 -13.51 -12.71 -14.42
C ALA A 27 -13.69 -13.21 -12.98
N LEU A 28 -13.92 -12.30 -12.04
CA LEU A 28 -14.21 -12.63 -10.64
C LEU A 28 -15.50 -13.42 -10.50
N ALA A 29 -16.57 -13.02 -11.19
CA ALA A 29 -17.85 -13.72 -11.20
C ALA A 29 -17.74 -15.14 -11.75
N ARG A 30 -16.85 -15.36 -12.74
CA ARG A 30 -16.59 -16.68 -13.34
C ARG A 30 -15.62 -17.55 -12.54
N GLY A 31 -14.89 -16.97 -11.59
CA GLY A 31 -13.87 -17.71 -10.83
C GLY A 31 -12.56 -17.97 -11.61
N ASP A 32 -12.41 -17.40 -12.81
CA ASP A 32 -11.31 -17.70 -13.72
C ASP A 32 -10.01 -17.01 -13.31
N THR A 33 -9.08 -17.79 -12.76
CA THR A 33 -7.82 -17.28 -12.22
C THR A 33 -6.89 -16.72 -13.29
N GLU A 34 -6.90 -17.28 -14.50
CA GLU A 34 -6.04 -16.79 -15.59
C GLU A 34 -6.57 -15.45 -16.10
N THR A 35 -7.90 -15.35 -16.32
CA THR A 35 -8.53 -14.11 -16.75
C THR A 35 -8.42 -13.01 -15.69
N ILE A 36 -8.56 -13.33 -14.41
CA ILE A 36 -8.29 -12.38 -13.30
C ILE A 36 -6.85 -11.87 -13.38
N GLN A 37 -5.88 -12.77 -13.52
CA GLN A 37 -4.48 -12.38 -13.58
C GLN A 37 -4.18 -11.52 -14.81
N ALA A 38 -4.78 -11.81 -15.97
CA ALA A 38 -4.64 -11.00 -17.18
C ALA A 38 -5.21 -9.59 -16.97
N ALA A 39 -6.45 -9.49 -16.47
CA ALA A 39 -7.10 -8.22 -16.19
C ALA A 39 -6.31 -7.35 -15.19
N LEU A 40 -5.72 -7.96 -14.15
CA LEU A 40 -4.85 -7.24 -13.22
C LEU A 40 -3.56 -6.73 -13.88
N HIS A 41 -2.96 -7.47 -14.81
CA HIS A 41 -1.79 -6.98 -15.55
C HIS A 41 -2.16 -5.80 -16.46
N ASP A 42 -3.31 -5.86 -17.11
CA ASP A 42 -3.82 -4.75 -17.92
C ASP A 42 -3.99 -3.50 -17.04
N LEU A 43 -4.65 -3.63 -15.89
CA LEU A 43 -4.79 -2.54 -14.92
C LEU A 43 -3.44 -1.98 -14.45
N LEU A 44 -2.44 -2.84 -14.23
CA LEU A 44 -1.08 -2.43 -13.87
C LEU A 44 -0.41 -1.55 -14.92
N LEU A 45 -0.67 -1.82 -16.21
CA LEU A 45 -0.14 -1.06 -17.34
C LEU A 45 -0.93 0.23 -17.53
N TYR A 46 -2.27 0.16 -17.50
CA TYR A 46 -3.15 1.28 -17.79
C TYR A 46 -3.22 2.32 -16.67
N LYS A 47 -2.98 1.94 -15.40
CA LYS A 47 -3.02 2.89 -14.27
C LYS A 47 -2.08 4.08 -14.40
N ALA A 48 -1.02 3.95 -15.23
CA ALA A 48 -0.08 5.05 -15.49
C ALA A 48 -0.69 6.15 -16.37
N VAL A 49 -1.68 5.82 -17.20
CA VAL A 49 -2.34 6.73 -18.15
C VAL A 49 -3.73 7.13 -17.64
N HIS A 50 -4.45 6.19 -17.03
CA HIS A 50 -5.79 6.38 -16.48
C HIS A 50 -5.79 5.98 -15.00
N PRO A 51 -5.74 6.96 -14.06
CA PRO A 51 -5.87 6.67 -12.64
C PRO A 51 -7.17 5.93 -12.33
N LEU A 52 -7.10 4.95 -11.43
CA LEU A 52 -8.29 4.20 -10.99
C LEU A 52 -9.17 5.08 -10.12
N ALA A 53 -10.49 4.98 -10.27
CA ALA A 53 -11.43 5.60 -9.36
C ALA A 53 -11.48 4.83 -8.02
N PRO A 54 -11.96 5.44 -6.93
CA PRO A 54 -12.13 4.75 -5.65
C PRO A 54 -12.93 3.44 -5.75
N ALA A 55 -14.01 3.41 -6.54
CA ALA A 55 -14.82 2.21 -6.74
C ALA A 55 -14.08 1.11 -7.52
N ASP A 56 -13.23 1.46 -8.49
CA ASP A 56 -12.38 0.49 -9.19
C ASP A 56 -11.38 -0.17 -8.22
N LEU A 57 -10.85 0.62 -7.27
CA LEU A 57 -9.97 0.08 -6.24
C LEU A 57 -10.68 -0.91 -5.33
N ASP A 58 -11.96 -0.70 -5.02
CA ASP A 58 -12.74 -1.66 -4.23
C ASP A 58 -12.81 -3.02 -4.93
N ILE A 59 -13.01 -3.04 -6.26
CA ILE A 59 -12.99 -4.27 -7.05
C ILE A 59 -11.61 -4.94 -6.99
N VAL A 60 -10.52 -4.19 -7.18
CA VAL A 60 -9.15 -4.75 -7.09
C VAL A 60 -8.87 -5.28 -5.68
N VAL A 61 -9.35 -4.60 -4.65
CA VAL A 61 -9.20 -5.00 -3.24
C VAL A 61 -9.89 -6.35 -2.98
N THR A 62 -11.02 -6.67 -3.63
CA THR A 62 -11.65 -7.99 -3.48
C THR A 62 -10.74 -9.16 -3.91
N VAL A 63 -9.79 -8.91 -4.82
CA VAL A 63 -8.87 -9.94 -5.31
C VAL A 63 -7.85 -10.37 -4.26
N LEU A 64 -7.64 -9.55 -3.22
CA LEU A 64 -6.72 -9.87 -2.13
C LEU A 64 -7.09 -11.19 -1.42
N ASP A 65 -8.39 -11.47 -1.28
CA ASP A 65 -8.91 -12.69 -0.62
C ASP A 65 -8.54 -13.99 -1.36
N ARG A 66 -8.11 -13.90 -2.63
CA ARG A 66 -7.74 -15.07 -3.43
C ARG A 66 -6.35 -15.62 -3.11
N GLY A 67 -5.50 -14.85 -2.45
CA GLY A 67 -4.11 -15.19 -2.20
C GLY A 67 -3.27 -15.36 -3.49
N GLY A 68 -2.06 -15.90 -3.33
CA GLY A 68 -1.18 -16.25 -4.44
C GLY A 68 -0.75 -15.08 -5.31
N ARG A 69 -0.56 -15.33 -6.61
CA ARG A 69 -0.04 -14.34 -7.57
C ARG A 69 -1.02 -13.17 -7.79
N ALA A 70 -2.31 -13.46 -7.91
CA ALA A 70 -3.33 -12.44 -8.15
C ALA A 70 -3.41 -11.45 -6.99
N ALA A 71 -3.43 -11.93 -5.75
CA ALA A 71 -3.42 -11.05 -4.57
C ALA A 71 -2.17 -10.17 -4.50
N ARG A 72 -0.98 -10.70 -4.83
CA ARG A 72 0.25 -9.89 -4.89
C ARG A 72 0.16 -8.79 -5.96
N THR A 73 -0.37 -9.11 -7.13
CA THR A 73 -0.57 -8.14 -8.22
C THR A 73 -1.59 -7.06 -7.82
N ALA A 74 -2.71 -7.47 -7.22
CA ALA A 74 -3.71 -6.54 -6.69
C ALA A 74 -3.13 -5.63 -5.60
N LEU A 75 -2.36 -6.18 -4.65
CA LEU A 75 -1.66 -5.40 -3.62
C LEU A 75 -0.73 -4.35 -4.22
N GLN A 76 0.00 -4.68 -5.29
CA GLN A 76 0.86 -3.72 -6.00
C GLN A 76 0.06 -2.63 -6.74
N ILE A 77 -1.12 -2.95 -7.28
CA ILE A 77 -2.02 -1.96 -7.88
C ILE A 77 -2.49 -0.99 -6.81
N VAL A 78 -3.08 -1.51 -5.74
CA VAL A 78 -3.62 -0.70 -4.62
C VAL A 78 -2.52 0.14 -4.00
N HIS A 79 -1.37 -0.45 -3.70
CA HIS A 79 -0.21 0.28 -3.14
C HIS A 79 0.22 1.44 -4.04
N ALA A 80 0.35 1.21 -5.34
CA ALA A 80 0.77 2.27 -6.26
C ALA A 80 -0.30 3.37 -6.40
N SER A 81 -1.58 3.02 -6.47
CA SER A 81 -2.67 4.00 -6.58
C SER A 81 -2.76 4.86 -5.31
N VAL A 82 -2.66 4.24 -4.14
CA VAL A 82 -2.69 4.98 -2.87
C VAL A 82 -1.44 5.85 -2.70
N THR A 83 -0.23 5.30 -2.92
CA THR A 83 1.02 6.01 -2.60
C THR A 83 1.44 7.03 -3.65
N ARG A 84 1.11 6.82 -4.93
CA ARG A 84 1.52 7.71 -6.03
C ARG A 84 0.40 8.63 -6.49
N GLN A 85 -0.84 8.15 -6.49
CA GLN A 85 -2.00 8.88 -7.03
C GLN A 85 -2.85 9.50 -5.91
N GLY A 86 -2.71 9.04 -4.67
CA GLY A 86 -3.50 9.51 -3.54
C GLY A 86 -4.95 9.00 -3.55
N THR A 87 -5.29 8.08 -4.46
CA THR A 87 -6.63 7.51 -4.53
C THR A 87 -6.77 6.40 -3.49
N LEU A 88 -7.76 6.54 -2.61
CA LEU A 88 -8.13 5.54 -1.63
C LEU A 88 -9.32 4.70 -2.13
N PRO A 89 -9.44 3.42 -1.72
CA PRO A 89 -10.67 2.65 -1.88
C PRO A 89 -11.87 3.41 -1.31
N ALA A 90 -13.04 3.26 -1.93
CA ALA A 90 -14.26 3.88 -1.43
C ALA A 90 -14.72 3.17 -0.14
N ASP A 91 -14.66 1.85 -0.11
CA ASP A 91 -14.90 1.04 1.09
C ASP A 91 -13.60 0.78 1.87
N ARG A 92 -13.24 1.74 2.72
CA ARG A 92 -12.00 1.69 3.52
C ARG A 92 -12.01 0.57 4.55
N GLU A 93 -13.16 0.29 5.16
CA GLU A 93 -13.27 -0.74 6.20
C GLU A 93 -13.06 -2.13 5.59
N ALA A 94 -13.71 -2.39 4.47
CA ALA A 94 -13.53 -3.63 3.73
C ALA A 94 -12.10 -3.80 3.20
N ALA A 95 -11.44 -2.70 2.80
CA ALA A 95 -10.03 -2.73 2.43
C ALA A 95 -9.11 -3.07 3.61
N LEU A 96 -9.33 -2.47 4.78
CA LEU A 96 -8.54 -2.75 5.99
C LEU A 96 -8.60 -4.23 6.38
N VAL A 97 -9.80 -4.83 6.40
CA VAL A 97 -9.97 -6.26 6.73
C VAL A 97 -9.13 -7.13 5.80
N ARG A 98 -9.18 -6.89 4.50
CA ARG A 98 -8.44 -7.68 3.51
C ARG A 98 -6.93 -7.47 3.59
N LEU A 99 -6.49 -6.25 3.85
CA LEU A 99 -5.08 -5.94 4.00
C LEU A 99 -4.47 -6.60 5.24
N ARG A 100 -5.24 -6.76 6.32
CA ARG A 100 -4.82 -7.54 7.49
C ARG A 100 -4.65 -9.02 7.13
N GLY A 101 -5.61 -9.61 6.40
CA GLY A 101 -5.48 -10.99 5.91
C GLY A 101 -4.24 -11.17 5.02
N VAL A 102 -3.98 -10.24 4.11
CA VAL A 102 -2.75 -10.24 3.28
C VAL A 102 -1.48 -10.20 4.14
N LEU A 103 -1.48 -9.39 5.21
CA LEU A 103 -0.32 -9.29 6.09
C LEU A 103 -0.07 -10.60 6.86
N GLU A 104 -1.13 -11.27 7.29
CA GLU A 104 -1.06 -12.60 7.93
C GLU A 104 -0.52 -13.67 6.97
N ASP A 105 -0.95 -13.63 5.71
CA ASP A 105 -0.58 -14.60 4.67
C ASP A 105 0.77 -14.32 3.98
N ALA A 106 1.33 -13.12 4.15
CA ALA A 106 2.53 -12.69 3.43
C ALA A 106 3.78 -13.51 3.80
N GLY A 107 3.81 -14.10 5.00
CA GLY A 107 4.95 -14.88 5.50
C GLY A 107 6.26 -14.07 5.43
N GLU A 108 7.26 -14.60 4.72
CA GLU A 108 8.57 -13.95 4.57
C GLU A 108 8.68 -13.00 3.36
N ASP A 109 7.60 -12.78 2.60
CA ASP A 109 7.61 -11.86 1.45
C ASP A 109 7.68 -10.41 1.93
N ARG A 110 8.90 -9.91 2.07
CA ARG A 110 9.20 -8.55 2.56
C ARG A 110 8.50 -7.46 1.74
N THR A 111 8.29 -7.68 0.44
CA THR A 111 7.64 -6.68 -0.41
C THR A 111 6.15 -6.63 -0.13
N ALA A 112 5.50 -7.80 -0.01
CA ALA A 112 4.09 -7.89 0.36
C ALA A 112 3.84 -7.31 1.76
N VAL A 113 4.65 -7.71 2.75
CA VAL A 113 4.58 -7.17 4.13
C VAL A 113 4.69 -5.65 4.13
N ARG A 114 5.72 -5.10 3.48
CA ARG A 114 5.92 -3.64 3.43
C ARG A 114 4.76 -2.92 2.75
N HIS A 115 4.24 -3.44 1.64
CA HIS A 115 3.10 -2.81 0.95
C HIS A 115 1.83 -2.85 1.80
N ALA A 116 1.54 -3.99 2.44
CA ALA A 116 0.38 -4.13 3.31
C ALA A 116 0.48 -3.17 4.51
N LEU A 117 1.63 -3.12 5.20
CA LEU A 117 1.86 -2.20 6.31
C LEU A 117 1.72 -0.72 5.90
N HIS A 118 2.26 -0.34 4.74
CA HIS A 118 2.10 1.02 4.21
C HIS A 118 0.63 1.36 3.99
N LEU A 119 -0.14 0.45 3.38
CA LEU A 119 -1.55 0.67 3.09
C LEU A 119 -2.37 0.76 4.38
N LEU A 120 -2.12 -0.13 5.35
CA LEU A 120 -2.75 -0.08 6.67
C LEU A 120 -2.47 1.25 7.38
N ALA A 121 -1.22 1.70 7.38
CA ALA A 121 -0.83 2.98 7.95
C ALA A 121 -1.56 4.17 7.28
N ILE A 122 -1.63 4.20 5.94
CA ILE A 122 -2.29 5.28 5.18
C ILE A 122 -3.80 5.29 5.44
N LEU A 123 -4.42 4.10 5.51
CA LEU A 123 -5.84 3.96 5.82
C LEU A 123 -6.18 4.22 7.30
N GLY A 124 -5.18 4.53 8.13
CA GLY A 124 -5.35 4.94 9.52
C GLY A 124 -5.18 3.81 10.54
N ASP A 125 -4.92 2.59 10.10
CA ASP A 125 -4.72 1.42 10.95
C ASP A 125 -3.25 1.27 11.37
N GLY A 126 -2.75 2.28 12.07
CA GLY A 126 -1.41 2.21 12.68
C GLY A 126 -1.31 1.15 13.78
N ARG A 127 -2.45 0.67 14.31
CA ARG A 127 -2.48 -0.37 15.33
C ARG A 127 -2.02 -1.71 14.75
N ALA A 128 -2.47 -2.06 13.54
CA ALA A 128 -2.00 -3.27 12.87
C ALA A 128 -0.48 -3.25 12.62
N VAL A 129 0.12 -2.07 12.40
CA VAL A 129 1.57 -1.94 12.21
C VAL A 129 2.34 -2.32 13.48
N ILE A 130 1.91 -1.83 14.65
CA ILE A 130 2.55 -2.18 15.92
C ILE A 130 2.28 -3.64 16.31
N GLU A 131 1.08 -4.16 16.03
CA GLU A 131 0.75 -5.58 16.27
C GLU A 131 1.64 -6.52 15.46
N HIS A 132 1.91 -6.18 14.19
CA HIS A 132 2.85 -6.94 13.37
C HIS A 132 4.29 -6.87 13.90
N LEU A 133 4.74 -5.71 14.41
CA LEU A 133 6.05 -5.61 15.08
C LEU A 133 6.15 -6.50 16.31
N VAL A 134 5.11 -6.52 17.15
CA VAL A 134 5.04 -7.39 18.33
C VAL A 134 5.07 -8.86 17.93
N ALA A 135 4.30 -9.25 16.91
CA ALA A 135 4.28 -10.61 16.39
C ALA A 135 5.63 -11.04 15.80
N ALA A 136 6.32 -10.14 15.10
CA ALA A 136 7.65 -10.40 14.56
C ALA A 136 8.70 -10.65 15.66
N GLY A 137 8.57 -9.99 16.81
CA GLY A 137 9.41 -10.22 17.99
C GLY A 137 10.91 -10.16 17.67
N ASN A 138 11.63 -11.27 17.84
CA ASN A 138 13.07 -11.33 17.55
C ASN A 138 13.43 -11.39 16.05
N ALA A 139 12.44 -11.55 15.16
CA ALA A 139 12.63 -11.58 13.71
C ALA A 139 12.41 -10.21 13.04
N VAL A 140 12.25 -9.13 13.82
CA VAL A 140 12.09 -7.76 13.30
C VAL A 140 13.25 -7.37 12.39
N GLN A 141 12.91 -6.74 11.27
CA GLN A 141 13.85 -6.17 10.30
C GLN A 141 13.50 -4.70 10.10
N LYS A 142 14.37 -3.79 10.54
CA LYS A 142 14.10 -2.34 10.49
C LYS A 142 13.78 -1.84 9.09
N ASP A 143 14.42 -2.37 8.06
CA ASP A 143 14.27 -1.91 6.67
C ASP A 143 12.84 -2.01 6.13
N VAL A 144 12.00 -2.87 6.73
CA VAL A 144 10.57 -2.96 6.42
C VAL A 144 9.80 -1.73 6.92
N TYR A 145 10.29 -1.11 8.00
CA TYR A 145 9.61 -0.05 8.76
C TYR A 145 10.18 1.35 8.54
N LEU A 146 11.38 1.47 7.97
CA LEU A 146 12.03 2.76 7.68
C LEU A 146 11.39 3.45 6.47
N SER A 147 10.19 4.00 6.67
CA SER A 147 9.53 4.86 5.69
C SER A 147 8.76 6.00 6.38
N PRO A 148 8.64 7.19 5.76
CA PRO A 148 7.92 8.31 6.36
C PRO A 148 6.46 7.98 6.71
N VAL A 149 5.83 7.12 5.90
CA VAL A 149 4.45 6.65 6.10
C VAL A 149 4.34 5.83 7.39
N LEU A 150 5.24 4.87 7.59
CA LEU A 150 5.23 4.02 8.78
C LEU A 150 5.70 4.79 10.02
N ALA A 151 6.66 5.69 9.89
CA ALA A 151 7.08 6.61 10.94
C ALA A 151 5.89 7.41 11.51
N ALA A 152 5.08 8.00 10.63
CA ALA A 152 3.91 8.78 11.04
C ALA A 152 2.83 7.94 11.74
N ALA A 153 2.71 6.65 11.40
CA ALA A 153 1.83 5.72 12.10
C ALA A 153 2.40 5.32 13.47
N LEU A 154 3.69 4.99 13.52
CA LEU A 154 4.39 4.45 14.68
C LEU A 154 4.65 5.48 15.78
N ILE A 155 4.80 6.76 15.46
CA ILE A 155 5.05 7.80 16.47
C ILE A 155 3.92 7.89 17.51
N ARG A 156 2.69 7.53 17.12
CA ARG A 156 1.54 7.46 18.04
C ARG A 156 1.62 6.31 19.03
N TYR A 157 2.51 5.35 18.79
CA TYR A 157 2.71 4.12 19.56
C TYR A 157 4.15 4.02 20.11
N ASP A 158 4.84 5.15 20.32
CA ASP A 158 6.23 5.13 20.82
C ASP A 158 6.38 4.46 22.20
N ALA A 159 5.35 4.53 23.05
CA ALA A 159 5.32 3.81 24.32
C ALA A 159 5.31 2.29 24.11
N ASP A 160 4.40 1.79 23.26
CA ASP A 160 4.32 0.36 22.91
C ASP A 160 5.64 -0.14 22.29
N LEU A 161 6.29 0.68 21.45
CA LEU A 161 7.60 0.36 20.88
C LEU A 161 8.70 0.31 21.94
N ALA A 162 8.64 1.17 22.97
CA ALA A 162 9.58 1.15 24.08
C ALA A 162 9.46 -0.16 24.88
N ASP A 163 8.22 -0.54 25.19
CA ASP A 163 7.91 -1.75 25.95
C ASP A 163 8.33 -2.99 25.18
N LEU A 164 8.03 -3.04 23.87
CA LEU A 164 8.52 -4.10 22.99
C LEU A 164 10.05 -4.17 23.01
N GLN A 165 10.75 -3.04 22.86
CA GLN A 165 12.21 -3.00 22.82
C GLN A 165 12.86 -3.61 24.08
N MET A 166 12.29 -3.37 25.26
CA MET A 166 12.81 -3.89 26.53
C MET A 166 12.71 -5.42 26.64
N GLY A 167 11.72 -6.03 25.97
CA GLY A 167 11.47 -7.47 25.99
C GLY A 167 12.25 -8.28 24.96
N LEU A 168 13.01 -7.63 24.08
CA LEU A 168 13.67 -8.27 22.93
C LEU A 168 15.12 -8.68 23.20
N SER A 169 15.61 -9.63 22.39
CA SER A 169 17.05 -9.90 22.32
C SER A 169 17.82 -8.65 21.89
N ARG A 170 19.10 -8.55 22.27
CA ARG A 170 19.94 -7.37 21.95
C ARG A 170 19.82 -6.92 20.49
N ARG A 171 19.96 -7.85 19.55
CA ARG A 171 19.87 -7.55 18.11
C ARG A 171 18.50 -6.96 17.74
N ALA A 172 17.42 -7.60 18.16
CA ALA A 172 16.08 -7.14 17.80
C ALA A 172 15.70 -5.83 18.53
N ALA A 173 16.19 -5.64 19.75
CA ALA A 173 16.08 -4.38 20.48
C ALA A 173 16.83 -3.23 19.77
N ASP A 174 17.99 -3.50 19.18
CA ASP A 174 18.72 -2.52 18.36
C ASP A 174 17.93 -2.17 17.08
N GLU A 175 17.34 -3.16 16.41
CA GLU A 175 16.48 -2.94 15.23
C GLU A 175 15.26 -2.07 15.58
N VAL A 176 14.53 -2.39 16.66
CA VAL A 176 13.40 -1.57 17.14
C VAL A 176 13.87 -0.18 17.59
N GLY A 177 15.05 -0.08 18.19
CA GLY A 177 15.67 1.21 18.55
C GLY A 177 15.83 2.12 17.33
N VAL A 178 16.33 1.58 16.21
CA VAL A 178 16.46 2.33 14.95
C VAL A 178 15.09 2.74 14.39
N ILE A 179 14.09 1.84 14.43
CA ILE A 179 12.73 2.17 13.99
C ILE A 179 12.17 3.34 14.79
N ARG A 180 12.34 3.34 16.12
CA ARG A 180 11.88 4.41 17.01
C ARG A 180 12.61 5.73 16.77
N GLU A 181 13.92 5.67 16.60
CA GLU A 181 14.76 6.84 16.28
C GLU A 181 14.28 7.49 14.98
N TYR A 182 14.08 6.69 13.93
CA TYR A 182 13.55 7.15 12.66
C TYR A 182 12.13 7.70 12.80
N ALA A 183 11.25 7.03 13.54
CA ALA A 183 9.87 7.47 13.72
C ALA A 183 9.76 8.85 14.39
N ARG A 184 10.68 9.18 15.31
CA ARG A 184 10.73 10.48 16.00
C ARG A 184 11.26 11.61 15.13
N ASP A 185 12.33 11.36 14.37
CA ASP A 185 12.93 12.36 13.49
C ASP A 185 13.55 11.72 12.23
N PRO A 186 12.74 11.50 11.18
CA PRO A 186 13.22 10.93 9.92
C PRO A 186 14.35 11.75 9.29
N ARG A 187 14.26 13.09 9.35
CA ARG A 187 15.22 13.99 8.70
C ARG A 187 16.58 13.95 9.39
N ALA A 188 16.59 14.00 10.73
CA ALA A 188 17.85 13.92 11.46
C ALA A 188 18.50 12.53 11.32
N TYR A 189 17.71 11.46 11.27
CA TYR A 189 18.22 10.12 10.97
C TYR A 189 18.87 10.06 9.58
N GLU A 190 18.17 10.52 8.53
CA GLU A 190 18.70 10.52 7.16
C GLU A 190 19.96 11.38 7.04
N ALA A 191 20.04 12.51 7.73
CA ALA A 191 21.23 13.37 7.76
C ALA A 191 22.42 12.73 8.50
N ARG A 192 22.18 11.90 9.53
CA ARG A 192 23.23 11.09 10.18
C ARG A 192 23.69 9.97 9.25
N ALA A 193 22.76 9.25 8.64
CA ALA A 193 23.05 8.15 7.73
C ALA A 193 23.88 8.59 6.52
N ARG A 194 23.56 9.75 5.93
CA ARG A 194 24.36 10.33 4.83
C ARG A 194 25.79 10.66 5.25
N ARG A 195 25.97 11.29 6.42
CA ARG A 195 27.32 11.61 6.93
C ARG A 195 28.18 10.36 7.15
N MET A 196 27.59 9.30 7.70
CA MET A 196 28.29 8.02 7.87
C MET A 196 28.71 7.40 6.53
N GLN A 197 27.88 7.55 5.48
CA GLN A 197 28.21 7.10 4.14
C GLN A 197 29.33 7.94 3.51
N ASP A 198 29.27 9.27 3.67
CA ASP A 198 30.31 10.17 3.17
C ASP A 198 31.67 9.90 3.86
N ASP A 199 31.66 9.67 5.18
CA ASP A 199 32.85 9.33 5.97
C ASP A 199 33.44 7.94 5.59
N GLU A 200 32.61 6.99 5.12
CA GLU A 200 33.09 5.69 4.59
C GLU A 200 33.70 5.81 3.18
N VAL A 201 33.28 6.79 2.38
CA VAL A 201 33.74 6.99 1.00
C VAL A 201 35.04 7.81 0.95
N GLU A 202 35.29 8.70 1.92
CA GLU A 202 36.56 9.43 2.03
C GLU A 202 37.75 8.56 2.48
N VAL A 203 37.52 7.28 2.82
CA VAL A 203 38.56 6.28 3.12
C VAL A 203 38.75 5.33 1.93
N LEU A 204 39.06 5.87 0.75
CA LEU A 204 39.54 5.10 -0.42
C LEU A 204 40.65 5.83 -1.18
#